data_AF-A0A2E9J1G2-F1
#
_entry.id   AF-A0A2E9J1G2-F1
#
_cell.length_a   1.000
_cell.length_b   1.000
_cell.length_c   1.000
_cell.angle_alpha   90.00
_cell.angle_beta   90.00
_cell.angle_gamma   90.00
#
_symmetry.space_group_name_H-M   'P 1'
#
loop_
_entity.id
_entity.type
_entity.pdbx_description
1 polymer ?
#
loop_
_entity_poly.entity_id
_entity_poly.type
_entity_poly.pdbx_seq_one_letter_code
_entity_poly.pdbx_strand_id
1 'polypeptide(L)'
;MMSLRTLPAALVLGLAMTACQSAEKKAENDQAKVVSDVAVVCSASADVETALKNVDELTPASTVADAETAGNSLKEALSKLDRAEKQLIKSEVKEYRDQVAIYKDFIAQVRKNKTMTLEEASQQIKTMARPLVAAQKQLLEETVCVDIDSTTDPKEVSQSSS
;
A
#
# COMPACT_ATOMS: atom_id res chain seq x y z
N MET A 1 -49.16 32.25 -34.87
CA MET A 1 -49.48 30.84 -35.16
C MET A 1 -48.29 29.99 -34.72
N MET A 2 -48.54 28.95 -33.90
CA MET A 2 -47.77 27.71 -33.65
C MET A 2 -46.22 27.76 -33.57
N SER A 3 -45.51 27.09 -32.68
CA SER A 3 -45.85 26.06 -31.69
C SER A 3 -44.60 25.68 -30.88
N LEU A 4 -44.84 25.37 -29.60
CA LEU A 4 -44.24 24.33 -28.74
C LEU A 4 -42.73 24.27 -28.44
N ARG A 5 -42.44 24.46 -27.14
CA ARG A 5 -41.77 23.55 -26.18
C ARG A 5 -40.54 22.76 -26.65
N THR A 6 -39.41 22.94 -25.92
CA THR A 6 -38.76 21.90 -25.07
C THR A 6 -37.61 22.48 -24.23
N LEU A 7 -37.82 22.62 -22.91
CA LEU A 7 -36.84 22.15 -21.90
C LEU A 7 -36.97 20.61 -21.89
N PRO A 8 -35.99 19.75 -21.53
CA PRO A 8 -34.89 19.96 -20.56
C PRO A 8 -33.57 19.21 -20.91
N ALA A 9 -32.52 19.36 -20.07
CA ALA A 9 -31.57 18.30 -19.64
C ALA A 9 -30.27 18.90 -19.07
N ALA A 10 -30.38 19.79 -18.09
CA ALA A 10 -29.31 19.94 -17.11
C ALA A 10 -29.37 18.69 -16.19
N LEU A 11 -28.83 17.57 -16.66
CA LEU A 11 -28.63 16.40 -15.81
C LEU A 11 -27.49 16.73 -14.83
N VAL A 12 -27.93 17.04 -13.62
CA VAL A 12 -27.13 17.27 -12.43
C VAL A 12 -26.23 16.05 -12.19
N LEU A 13 -24.98 16.12 -12.64
CA LEU A 13 -23.87 15.26 -12.22
C LEU A 13 -23.36 15.61 -10.80
N GLY A 14 -24.10 16.41 -10.03
CA GLY A 14 -23.59 17.10 -8.85
C GLY A 14 -23.78 16.42 -7.49
N LEU A 15 -24.36 15.22 -7.40
CA LEU A 15 -24.86 14.70 -6.11
C LEU A 15 -24.05 13.56 -5.45
N ALA A 16 -22.80 13.30 -5.89
CA ALA A 16 -21.97 12.26 -5.25
C ALA A 16 -20.64 12.75 -4.63
N MET A 17 -20.25 14.03 -4.77
CA MET A 17 -18.87 14.43 -4.47
C MET A 17 -18.55 14.76 -3.00
N THR A 18 -19.53 14.91 -2.11
CA THR A 18 -19.23 15.36 -0.73
C THR A 18 -18.72 14.26 0.19
N ALA A 19 -19.01 12.98 -0.08
CA ALA A 19 -18.44 11.84 0.64
C ALA A 19 -17.16 11.29 0.00
N CYS A 20 -16.91 11.62 -1.28
CA CYS A 20 -15.69 11.21 -1.98
C CYS A 20 -14.49 12.07 -1.57
N GLN A 21 -14.69 13.37 -1.29
CA GLN A 21 -13.59 14.28 -0.93
C GLN A 21 -12.79 13.86 0.30
N SER A 22 -13.44 13.32 1.34
CA SER A 22 -12.72 12.89 2.55
C SER A 22 -11.97 11.58 2.33
N ALA A 23 -12.53 10.65 1.55
CA ALA A 23 -11.90 9.40 1.16
C ALA A 23 -10.72 9.63 0.20
N GLU A 24 -10.91 10.47 -0.81
CA GLU A 24 -9.87 10.88 -1.78
C GLU A 24 -8.72 11.59 -1.06
N LYS A 25 -9.02 12.56 -0.20
CA LYS A 25 -7.99 13.26 0.59
C LYS A 25 -7.23 12.32 1.53
N LYS A 26 -7.90 11.29 2.05
CA LYS A 26 -7.28 10.28 2.89
C LYS A 26 -6.35 9.37 2.07
N ALA A 27 -6.80 8.90 0.92
CA ALA A 27 -6.00 8.15 -0.04
C ALA A 27 -4.75 8.92 -0.48
N GLU A 28 -4.91 10.20 -0.85
CA GLU A 28 -3.79 11.07 -1.22
C GLU A 28 -2.76 11.25 -0.09
N ASN A 29 -3.24 11.44 1.15
CA ASN A 29 -2.36 11.58 2.31
C ASN A 29 -1.60 10.28 2.60
N ASP A 30 -2.29 9.13 2.52
CA ASP A 30 -1.67 7.84 2.75
C ASP A 30 -0.60 7.54 1.68
N GLN A 31 -0.87 7.85 0.42
CA GLN A 31 0.12 7.76 -0.67
C GLN A 31 1.30 8.71 -0.46
N ALA A 32 1.05 9.97 -0.07
CA ALA A 32 2.12 10.94 0.21
C ALA A 32 3.01 10.47 1.37
N LYS A 33 2.41 9.79 2.38
CA LYS A 33 3.17 9.19 3.47
C LYS A 33 4.06 8.05 2.99
N VAL A 34 3.57 7.18 2.11
CA VAL A 34 4.38 6.11 1.51
C VAL A 34 5.58 6.70 0.76
N VAL A 35 5.36 7.71 -0.10
CA VAL A 35 6.46 8.41 -0.80
C VAL A 35 7.48 9.01 0.17
N SER A 36 7.01 9.64 1.26
CA SER A 36 7.88 10.16 2.29
C SER A 36 8.69 9.07 2.99
N ASP A 37 8.09 7.93 3.30
CA ASP A 37 8.77 6.83 3.97
C ASP A 37 9.79 6.14 3.03
N VAL A 38 9.51 6.05 1.72
CA VAL A 38 10.49 5.62 0.70
C VAL A 38 11.73 6.54 0.73
N ALA A 39 11.53 7.86 0.78
CA ALA A 39 12.65 8.80 0.86
C ALA A 39 13.51 8.58 2.12
N VAL A 40 12.89 8.21 3.25
CA VAL A 40 13.61 7.84 4.49
C VAL A 40 14.41 6.55 4.32
N VAL A 41 13.86 5.53 3.65
CA VAL A 41 14.60 4.29 3.33
C VAL A 41 15.81 4.59 2.43
N CYS A 42 15.64 5.42 1.40
CA CYS A 42 16.75 5.85 0.55
C CYS A 42 17.85 6.58 1.34
N SER A 43 17.46 7.48 2.25
CA SER A 43 18.40 8.17 3.13
C SER A 43 19.15 7.20 4.05
N ALA A 44 18.45 6.25 4.67
CA ALA A 44 19.07 5.25 5.54
C ALA A 44 19.98 4.28 4.77
N SER A 45 19.67 3.99 3.51
CA SER A 45 20.52 3.19 2.62
C SER A 45 21.83 3.92 2.31
N ALA A 46 21.79 5.24 2.10
CA ALA A 46 22.99 6.06 1.92
C ALA A 46 23.85 6.12 3.20
N ASP A 47 23.22 6.14 4.38
CA ASP A 47 23.92 6.01 5.67
C ASP A 47 24.68 4.66 5.74
N VAL A 48 24.06 3.55 5.29
CA VAL A 48 24.71 2.23 5.25
C VAL A 48 25.88 2.22 4.27
N GLU A 49 25.72 2.77 3.07
CA GLU A 49 26.81 2.87 2.10
C GLU A 49 28.01 3.66 2.68
N THR A 50 27.72 4.78 3.35
CA THR A 50 28.75 5.59 4.02
C THR A 50 29.46 4.80 5.12
N ALA A 51 28.71 4.07 5.95
CA ALA A 51 29.29 3.25 6.99
C ALA A 51 30.15 2.09 6.44
N LEU A 52 29.74 1.51 5.31
CA LEU A 52 30.52 0.49 4.61
C LEU A 52 31.84 1.06 4.05
N LYS A 53 31.85 2.29 3.55
CA LYS A 53 33.11 2.96 3.14
C LYS A 53 34.08 3.12 4.31
N ASN A 54 33.58 3.50 5.49
CA ASN A 54 34.43 3.60 6.68
C ASN A 54 35.02 2.25 7.10
N VAL A 55 34.30 1.14 6.87
CA VAL A 55 34.84 -0.20 7.08
C VAL A 55 35.90 -0.55 6.01
N ASP A 56 35.67 -0.17 4.75
CA ASP A 56 36.60 -0.40 3.64
C ASP A 56 37.91 0.41 3.75
N GLU A 57 37.85 1.57 4.42
CA GLU A 57 39.01 2.41 4.72
C GLU A 57 39.93 1.84 5.82
N LEU A 58 39.52 0.77 6.51
CA LEU A 58 40.39 0.11 7.49
C LEU A 58 41.59 -0.55 6.79
N THR A 59 42.77 -0.31 7.35
CA THR A 59 44.04 -0.83 6.83
C THR A 59 44.75 -1.70 7.86
N PRO A 60 45.81 -2.44 7.49
CA PRO A 60 46.64 -3.15 8.47
C PRO A 60 47.29 -2.27 9.54
N ALA A 61 47.35 -0.94 9.33
CA ALA A 61 47.85 0.02 10.31
C ALA A 61 46.75 0.54 11.25
N SER A 62 45.47 0.28 10.96
CA SER A 62 44.35 0.67 11.79
C SER A 62 44.37 -0.07 13.13
N THR A 63 43.83 0.59 14.16
CA THR A 63 43.74 0.03 15.51
C THR A 63 42.44 -0.75 15.71
N VAL A 64 42.38 -1.52 16.80
CA VAL A 64 41.13 -2.17 17.23
C VAL A 64 40.04 -1.14 17.53
N ALA A 65 40.40 0.03 18.06
CA ALA A 65 39.45 1.10 18.33
C ALA A 65 38.83 1.69 17.05
N ASP A 66 39.61 1.79 15.97
CA ASP A 66 39.11 2.24 14.66
C ASP A 66 38.11 1.23 14.09
N ALA A 67 38.43 -0.06 14.17
CA ALA A 67 37.54 -1.13 13.75
C ALA A 67 36.24 -1.17 14.57
N GLU A 68 36.32 -0.98 15.89
CA GLU A 68 35.14 -0.90 16.76
C GLU A 68 34.25 0.29 16.40
N THR A 69 34.86 1.44 16.11
CA THR A 69 34.13 2.65 15.69
C THR A 69 33.41 2.43 14.35
N ALA A 70 34.10 1.89 13.34
CA ALA A 70 33.50 1.59 12.04
C ALA A 70 32.37 0.55 12.15
N GLY A 71 32.58 -0.50 12.96
CA GLY A 71 31.58 -1.52 13.23
C GLY A 71 30.33 -0.97 13.94
N ASN A 72 30.51 -0.08 14.92
CA ASN A 72 29.41 0.58 15.61
C ASN A 72 28.63 1.51 14.65
N SER A 73 29.30 2.29 13.81
CA SER A 73 28.63 3.10 12.78
C SER A 73 27.83 2.25 11.80
N LEU A 74 28.36 1.12 11.33
CA LEU A 74 27.62 0.21 10.45
C LEU A 74 26.40 -0.38 11.14
N LYS A 75 26.54 -0.82 12.40
CA LYS A 75 25.41 -1.34 13.20
C LYS A 75 24.30 -0.31 13.36
N GLU A 76 24.64 0.95 13.63
CA GLU A 76 23.67 2.04 13.74
C GLU A 76 22.97 2.33 12.42
N ALA A 77 23.71 2.38 11.31
CA ALA A 77 23.15 2.58 9.97
C ALA A 77 22.17 1.46 9.59
N LEU A 78 22.56 0.20 9.82
CA LEU A 78 21.67 -0.95 9.59
C LEU A 78 20.43 -0.90 10.48
N SER A 79 20.55 -0.49 11.74
CA SER A 79 19.38 -0.35 12.62
C SER A 79 18.44 0.78 12.15
N LYS A 80 18.96 1.88 11.60
CA LYS A 80 18.15 2.93 11.00
C LYS A 80 17.42 2.44 9.75
N LEU A 81 18.11 1.69 8.89
CA LEU A 81 17.53 1.10 7.68
C LEU A 81 16.37 0.16 8.04
N ASP A 82 16.57 -0.79 8.96
CA ASP A 82 15.52 -1.71 9.44
C ASP A 82 14.29 -0.97 9.98
N ARG A 83 14.50 0.13 10.73
CA ARG A 83 13.39 0.96 11.22
C ARG A 83 12.66 1.67 10.09
N ALA A 84 13.38 2.20 9.10
CA ALA A 84 12.81 2.87 7.94
C ALA A 84 11.94 1.91 7.12
N GLU A 85 12.47 0.72 6.81
CA GLU A 85 11.76 -0.34 6.07
C GLU A 85 10.48 -0.77 6.81
N LYS A 86 10.55 -0.98 8.13
CA LYS A 86 9.36 -1.30 8.93
C LYS A 86 8.30 -0.21 8.89
N GLN A 87 8.69 1.06 8.83
CA GLN A 87 7.71 2.16 8.68
C GLN A 87 7.12 2.20 7.28
N LEU A 88 7.94 2.00 6.24
CA LEU A 88 7.47 1.93 4.86
C LEU A 88 6.41 0.84 4.70
N ILE A 89 6.72 -0.40 5.08
CA ILE A 89 5.79 -1.54 5.02
C ILE A 89 4.48 -1.23 5.77
N LYS A 90 4.58 -0.60 6.95
CA LYS A 90 3.40 -0.21 7.72
C LYS A 90 2.53 0.80 6.97
N SER A 91 3.15 1.74 6.27
CA SER A 91 2.43 2.76 5.48
C SER A 91 1.77 2.18 4.24
N GLU A 92 2.47 1.30 3.50
CA GLU A 92 1.90 0.67 2.31
C GLU A 92 0.73 -0.25 2.65
N VAL A 93 0.87 -1.07 3.70
CA VAL A 93 -0.22 -1.92 4.19
C VAL A 93 -1.40 -1.06 4.66
N LYS A 94 -1.11 0.08 5.31
CA LYS A 94 -2.15 1.01 5.74
C LYS A 94 -2.88 1.63 4.54
N GLU A 95 -2.15 2.15 3.56
CA GLU A 95 -2.72 2.72 2.33
C GLU A 95 -3.65 1.70 1.65
N TYR A 96 -3.17 0.48 1.43
CA TYR A 96 -3.98 -0.58 0.83
C TYR A 96 -5.26 -0.87 1.63
N ARG A 97 -5.16 -1.04 2.95
CA ARG A 97 -6.34 -1.28 3.81
C ARG A 97 -7.35 -0.14 3.73
N ASP A 98 -6.85 1.07 3.61
CA ASP A 98 -7.66 2.27 3.53
C ASP A 98 -8.36 2.38 2.16
N GLN A 99 -7.67 2.05 1.07
CA GLN A 99 -8.28 1.90 -0.26
C GLN A 99 -9.36 0.80 -0.29
N VAL A 100 -9.12 -0.34 0.39
CA VAL A 100 -10.13 -1.41 0.53
C VAL A 100 -11.38 -0.89 1.23
N ALA A 101 -11.22 -0.14 2.33
CA ALA A 101 -12.34 0.42 3.09
C ALA A 101 -13.16 1.40 2.24
N ILE A 102 -12.48 2.32 1.55
CA ILE A 102 -13.11 3.29 0.64
C ILE A 102 -13.89 2.56 -0.46
N TYR A 103 -13.29 1.55 -1.07
CA TYR A 103 -13.93 0.77 -2.13
C TYR A 103 -15.14 -0.03 -1.64
N LYS A 104 -15.06 -0.61 -0.44
CA LYS A 104 -16.18 -1.32 0.20
C LYS A 104 -17.35 -0.38 0.49
N ASP A 105 -17.08 0.81 1.00
CA ASP A 105 -18.11 1.82 1.27
C ASP A 105 -18.75 2.32 -0.03
N PHE A 106 -17.97 2.50 -1.09
CA PHE A 106 -18.47 2.81 -2.41
C PHE A 106 -19.41 1.72 -2.96
N ILE A 107 -19.03 0.44 -2.87
CA ILE A 107 -19.91 -0.68 -3.27
C ILE A 107 -21.21 -0.66 -2.47
N ALA A 108 -21.15 -0.39 -1.16
CA ALA A 108 -22.35 -0.32 -0.33
C ALA A 108 -23.29 0.83 -0.76
N GLN A 109 -22.75 1.95 -1.24
CA GLN A 109 -23.55 3.05 -1.81
C GLN A 109 -24.19 2.67 -3.14
N VAL A 110 -23.41 2.06 -4.05
CA VAL A 110 -23.89 1.54 -5.33
C VAL A 110 -25.07 0.57 -5.13
N ARG A 111 -24.94 -0.38 -4.18
CA ARG A 111 -25.99 -1.35 -3.85
C ARG A 111 -27.29 -0.72 -3.35
N LYS A 112 -27.21 0.46 -2.71
CA LYS A 112 -28.38 1.18 -2.19
C LYS A 112 -29.07 2.03 -3.27
N ASN A 113 -28.38 2.30 -4.38
CA ASN A 113 -28.90 3.13 -5.46
C ASN A 113 -29.81 2.31 -6.39
N LYS A 114 -31.13 2.42 -6.17
CA LYS A 114 -32.16 1.69 -6.92
C LYS A 114 -32.43 2.23 -8.32
N THR A 115 -31.93 3.42 -8.65
CA THR A 115 -32.20 4.09 -9.94
C THR A 115 -31.06 3.94 -10.94
N MET A 116 -29.93 3.38 -10.51
CA MET A 116 -28.76 3.18 -11.36
C MET A 116 -28.90 1.89 -12.17
N THR A 117 -28.49 1.93 -13.44
CA THR A 117 -28.45 0.75 -14.30
C THR A 117 -27.27 -0.16 -13.93
N LEU A 118 -27.34 -1.43 -14.32
CA LEU A 118 -26.25 -2.38 -14.11
C LEU A 118 -24.96 -1.95 -14.83
N GLU A 119 -25.10 -1.35 -16.01
CA GLU A 119 -23.96 -0.90 -16.81
C GLU A 119 -23.24 0.28 -16.14
N GLU A 120 -23.98 1.29 -15.70
CA GLU A 120 -23.43 2.43 -14.92
C GLU A 120 -22.78 1.94 -13.63
N ALA A 121 -23.44 1.03 -12.90
CA ALA A 121 -22.89 0.44 -11.69
C ALA A 121 -21.55 -0.26 -11.97
N SER A 122 -21.49 -1.07 -13.03
CA SER A 122 -20.27 -1.78 -13.44
C SER A 122 -19.13 -0.82 -13.78
N GLN A 123 -19.41 0.23 -14.56
CA GLN A 123 -18.41 1.22 -14.95
C GLN A 123 -17.85 1.97 -13.74
N GLN A 124 -18.70 2.40 -12.80
CA GLN A 124 -18.23 3.11 -11.62
C GLN A 124 -17.45 2.20 -10.67
N ILE A 125 -17.91 0.96 -10.45
CA ILE A 125 -17.19 -0.04 -9.63
C ILE A 125 -15.80 -0.29 -10.21
N LYS A 126 -15.68 -0.56 -11.52
CA LYS A 126 -14.37 -0.77 -12.16
C LYS A 126 -13.46 0.45 -12.03
N THR A 127 -14.01 1.65 -12.19
CA THR A 127 -13.26 2.90 -12.08
C THR A 127 -12.70 3.08 -10.66
N MET A 128 -13.53 2.87 -9.64
CA MET A 128 -13.15 3.02 -8.24
C MET A 128 -12.24 1.89 -7.72
N ALA A 129 -12.19 0.74 -8.40
CA ALA A 129 -11.25 -0.33 -8.07
C ALA A 129 -9.80 -0.01 -8.46
N ARG A 130 -9.57 0.94 -9.38
CA ARG A 130 -8.22 1.21 -9.91
C ARG A 130 -7.19 1.60 -8.85
N PRO A 131 -7.45 2.53 -7.92
CA PRO A 131 -6.48 2.90 -6.88
C PRO A 131 -6.17 1.71 -5.96
N LEU A 132 -7.19 0.91 -5.62
CA LEU A 132 -7.01 -0.30 -4.83
C LEU A 132 -6.08 -1.31 -5.53
N VAL A 133 -6.29 -1.55 -6.83
CA VAL A 133 -5.44 -2.45 -7.63
C VAL A 133 -4.01 -1.91 -7.72
N ALA A 134 -3.83 -0.59 -7.82
CA ALA A 134 -2.49 0.02 -7.83
C ALA A 134 -1.76 -0.20 -6.49
N ALA A 135 -2.41 0.09 -5.36
CA ALA A 135 -1.85 -0.15 -4.03
C ALA A 135 -1.56 -1.64 -3.77
N GLN A 136 -2.39 -2.55 -4.30
CA GLN A 136 -2.14 -3.99 -4.22
C GLN A 136 -0.87 -4.38 -4.98
N LYS A 137 -0.68 -3.88 -6.20
CA LYS A 137 0.50 -4.20 -7.02
C LYS A 137 1.78 -3.75 -6.35
N GLN A 138 1.78 -2.55 -5.77
CA GLN A 138 2.92 -2.04 -5.01
C GLN A 138 3.31 -2.99 -3.87
N LEU A 139 2.36 -3.44 -3.06
CA LEU A 139 2.62 -4.41 -1.99
C LEU A 139 3.18 -5.75 -2.48
N LEU A 140 2.73 -6.22 -3.65
CA LEU A 140 3.17 -7.49 -4.23
C LEU A 140 4.56 -7.43 -4.87
N GLU A 141 4.98 -6.28 -5.36
CA GLU A 141 6.35 -6.10 -5.89
C GLU A 141 7.40 -6.25 -4.78
N GLU A 142 7.07 -5.87 -3.55
CA GLU A 142 7.98 -5.96 -2.40
C GLU A 142 7.84 -7.27 -1.59
N THR A 143 6.74 -8.02 -1.77
CA THR A 143 6.41 -9.19 -0.95
C THR A 143 6.41 -10.49 -1.75
N VAL A 144 7.31 -11.41 -1.42
CA VAL A 144 7.19 -12.82 -1.84
C VAL A 144 6.19 -13.53 -0.92
N CYS A 145 4.94 -13.62 -1.36
CA CYS A 145 3.96 -14.50 -0.72
C CYS A 145 4.27 -15.95 -1.10
N VAL A 146 4.70 -16.76 -0.13
CA VAL A 146 4.73 -18.22 -0.32
C VAL A 146 3.30 -18.72 -0.17
N ASP A 147 2.69 -19.16 -1.26
CA ASP A 147 1.43 -19.90 -1.22
C ASP A 147 1.68 -21.22 -0.46
N ILE A 148 1.20 -21.29 0.78
CA ILE A 148 1.10 -22.56 1.48
C ILE A 148 -0.13 -23.24 0.89
N ASP A 149 0.10 -24.11 -0.10
CA ASP A 149 -0.92 -25.03 -0.60
C ASP A 149 -1.51 -25.80 0.59
N SER A 150 -2.74 -25.45 0.96
CA SER A 150 -3.54 -26.16 1.96
C SER A 150 -4.12 -27.45 1.39
N THR A 151 -3.25 -28.29 0.79
CA THR A 151 -3.60 -29.63 0.28
C THR A 151 -2.92 -30.78 1.00
N THR A 152 -2.26 -30.54 2.14
CA THR A 152 -2.04 -31.61 3.13
C THR A 152 -3.21 -31.63 4.12
N ASP A 153 -4.29 -32.28 3.71
CA ASP A 153 -5.22 -32.89 4.65
C ASP A 153 -4.43 -33.85 5.56
N PRO A 154 -4.41 -33.64 6.90
CA PRO A 154 -4.07 -34.71 7.82
C PRO A 154 -5.27 -35.66 7.82
N LYS A 155 -5.23 -36.70 6.97
CA LYS A 155 -6.14 -37.84 7.14
C LYS A 155 -5.86 -38.50 8.48
N GLU A 156 -6.72 -38.13 9.43
CA GLU A 156 -7.51 -39.02 10.25
C GLU A 156 -6.80 -40.26 10.81
N VAL A 157 -6.60 -40.21 12.12
CA VAL A 157 -6.42 -41.35 13.01
C VAL A 157 -7.37 -42.50 12.62
N SER A 158 -6.82 -43.68 12.39
CA SER A 158 -7.55 -44.93 12.57
C SER A 158 -6.67 -45.89 13.36
N GLN A 159 -6.93 -45.95 14.67
CA GLN A 159 -6.67 -47.15 15.44
C GLN A 159 -7.52 -48.29 14.85
N SER A 160 -6.90 -49.42 14.53
CA SER A 160 -7.61 -50.70 14.62
C SER A 160 -6.61 -51.83 14.82
N SER A 161 -6.80 -52.50 15.95
CA SER A 161 -6.10 -53.69 16.41
C SER A 161 -6.28 -54.87 15.45
N SER A 162 -5.23 -55.66 15.26
CA SER A 162 -5.26 -57.14 15.15
C SER A 162 -3.86 -57.68 15.34
#